data_AF-K2GMA6-F1
#
_entry.id   AF-K2GMA6-F1
#
_cell.length_a   1.000
_cell.length_b   1.000
_cell.length_c   1.000
_cell.angle_alpha   90.00
_cell.angle_beta   90.00
_cell.angle_gamma   90.00
#
_symmetry.space_group_name_H-M   'P 1'
#
loop_
_entity.id
_entity.type
_entity.pdbx_description
1 polymer ?
#
loop_
_entity_poly.entity_id
_entity_poly.type
_entity_poly.pdbx_seq_one_letter_code
_entity_poly.pdbx_strand_id
1 'polypeptide(L)'
;MHSGFAALRGDYPMNLRQAYRDTGPSDAVLRELGRLDTIWSQARKTCGAEGPWLCGDYCVADAFFAPVAARIAGYGLPVTPQAAAYVAVHLPHPSFDAWRAAALIQGPDLPQYGRDHPPANWPVVNHS
;
A
#
# COMPACT_ATOMS: atom_id res chain seq x y z
N MET A 1 -2.86 -7.55 -11.08
CA MET A 1 -1.53 -6.90 -11.13
C MET A 1 -0.56 -7.79 -11.88
N HIS A 2 -0.22 -7.44 -13.11
CA HIS A 2 0.70 -8.21 -13.96
C HIS A 2 2.15 -7.90 -13.57
N SER A 3 2.88 -8.93 -13.13
CA SER A 3 4.35 -9.12 -13.13
C SER A 3 5.31 -8.10 -12.48
N GLY A 4 4.88 -7.05 -11.78
CA GLY A 4 5.81 -5.98 -11.35
C GLY A 4 6.55 -6.10 -9.99
N PHE A 5 6.06 -6.85 -9.01
CA PHE A 5 6.56 -6.73 -7.62
C PHE A 5 6.51 -8.08 -6.89
N ALA A 6 7.32 -9.02 -7.36
CA ALA A 6 7.27 -10.41 -6.92
C ALA A 6 7.81 -10.58 -5.50
N ALA A 7 8.92 -9.90 -5.18
CA ALA A 7 9.51 -9.94 -3.84
C ALA A 7 8.56 -9.32 -2.82
N LEU A 8 8.02 -8.13 -3.10
CA LEU A 8 7.04 -7.48 -2.26
C LEU A 8 5.79 -8.35 -2.05
N ARG A 9 5.29 -9.00 -3.11
CA ARG A 9 4.10 -9.86 -2.99
C ARG A 9 4.37 -11.13 -2.17
N GLY A 10 5.55 -11.72 -2.29
CA GLY A 10 5.95 -12.91 -1.55
C GLY A 10 6.24 -12.61 -0.08
N ASP A 11 7.00 -11.56 0.18
CA ASP A 11 7.46 -11.17 1.52
C ASP A 11 6.39 -10.42 2.29
N TYR A 12 5.41 -9.80 1.62
CA TYR A 12 4.32 -9.06 2.25
C TYR A 12 2.99 -9.42 1.58
N PRO A 13 2.27 -10.47 2.06
CA PRO A 13 0.96 -10.83 1.51
C PRO A 13 -0.05 -9.71 1.73
N MET A 14 -1.17 -9.75 1.01
CA MET A 14 -2.22 -8.75 1.21
C MET A 14 -2.95 -8.99 2.53
N ASN A 15 -2.71 -8.15 3.54
CA ASN A 15 -3.38 -8.19 4.84
C ASN A 15 -4.08 -6.84 5.11
N LEU A 16 -5.41 -6.88 5.26
CA LEU A 16 -6.24 -5.70 5.60
C LEU A 16 -6.71 -5.70 7.06
N ARG A 17 -6.44 -6.80 7.77
CA ARG A 17 -6.92 -7.07 9.13
C ARG A 17 -5.89 -6.68 10.19
N GLN A 18 -4.62 -6.99 9.93
CA GLN A 18 -3.52 -6.75 10.85
C GLN A 18 -2.50 -5.82 10.22
N ALA A 19 -1.82 -5.05 11.08
CA ALA A 19 -0.66 -4.28 10.72
C ALA A 19 0.53 -4.69 11.61
N TYR A 20 1.72 -4.42 11.11
CA TYR A 20 3.01 -4.80 11.69
C TYR A 20 3.98 -3.64 11.56
N ARG A 21 4.99 -3.63 12.44
CA ARG A 21 6.14 -2.71 12.36
C ARG A 21 7.45 -3.49 12.38
N ASP A 22 8.55 -2.79 12.16
CA ASP A 22 9.91 -3.33 12.28
C ASP A 22 10.12 -4.59 11.43
N THR A 23 9.53 -4.62 10.23
CA THR A 23 9.42 -5.83 9.41
C THR A 23 10.67 -6.20 8.62
N GLY A 24 11.70 -5.33 8.62
CA GLY A 24 13.02 -5.61 8.05
C GLY A 24 13.01 -6.09 6.59
N PRO A 25 12.59 -5.25 5.62
CA PRO A 25 12.47 -5.65 4.22
C PRO A 25 13.83 -6.07 3.62
N SER A 26 13.80 -7.12 2.81
CA SER A 26 14.96 -7.60 2.07
C SER A 26 15.43 -6.57 1.02
N ASP A 27 16.68 -6.64 0.59
CA ASP A 27 17.19 -5.78 -0.49
C ASP A 27 16.39 -5.90 -1.79
N ALA A 28 15.79 -7.08 -2.04
CA ALA A 28 14.92 -7.30 -3.18
C ALA A 28 13.63 -6.48 -3.06
N VAL A 29 13.03 -6.44 -1.88
CA VAL A 29 11.87 -5.60 -1.59
C VAL A 29 12.24 -4.13 -1.67
N LEU A 30 13.37 -3.71 -1.10
CA LEU A 30 13.83 -2.32 -1.16
C LEU A 30 14.04 -1.83 -2.60
N ARG A 31 14.64 -2.66 -3.48
CA ARG A 31 14.76 -2.36 -4.92
C ARG A 31 13.40 -2.22 -5.60
N GLU A 32 12.46 -3.11 -5.27
CA GLU A 32 11.10 -3.04 -5.80
C GLU A 32 10.34 -1.79 -5.33
N LEU A 33 10.52 -1.35 -4.08
CA LEU A 33 9.98 -0.09 -3.56
C LEU A 33 10.58 1.13 -4.28
N GLY A 34 11.88 1.13 -4.57
CA GLY A 34 12.50 2.19 -5.38
C GLY A 34 11.95 2.23 -6.82
N ARG A 35 11.68 1.07 -7.41
CA ARG A 35 11.03 0.98 -8.73
C ARG A 35 9.60 1.49 -8.70
N LEU A 36 8.87 1.24 -7.63
CA LEU A 36 7.52 1.76 -7.41
C LEU A 36 7.50 3.29 -7.37
N ASP A 37 8.43 3.88 -6.62
CA ASP A 37 8.58 5.34 -6.53
C ASP A 37 8.85 5.96 -7.91
N THR A 38 9.72 5.33 -8.70
CA THR A 38 10.00 5.74 -10.09
C THR A 38 8.72 5.71 -10.94
N ILE A 39 7.94 4.64 -10.86
CA ILE A 39 6.71 4.47 -11.64
C ILE A 39 5.67 5.53 -11.26
N TRP A 40 5.42 5.74 -9.97
CA TRP A 40 4.44 6.72 -9.50
C TRP A 40 4.86 8.15 -9.83
N SER A 41 6.14 8.48 -9.64
CA SER A 41 6.70 9.77 -10.01
C SER A 41 6.57 10.03 -11.52
N GLN A 42 6.87 9.02 -12.35
CA GLN A 42 6.75 9.13 -13.79
C GLN A 42 5.29 9.25 -14.24
N ALA A 43 4.37 8.48 -13.67
CA ALA A 43 2.94 8.56 -13.97
C ALA A 43 2.41 9.98 -13.73
N ARG A 44 2.72 10.55 -12.56
CA ARG A 44 2.33 11.92 -12.22
C ARG A 44 2.90 12.97 -13.16
N LYS A 45 4.18 12.85 -13.52
CA LYS A 45 4.83 13.73 -14.49
C LYS A 45 4.19 13.63 -15.88
N THR A 46 3.99 12.41 -16.37
CA THR A 46 3.42 12.15 -17.70
C THR A 46 1.97 12.60 -17.80
N CYS A 47 1.17 12.39 -16.75
CA CYS A 47 -0.22 12.82 -16.70
C CYS A 47 -0.39 14.32 -16.37
N GLY A 48 0.68 15.05 -16.02
CA GLY A 48 0.57 16.43 -15.54
C GLY A 48 -0.31 16.54 -14.29
N ALA A 49 -0.25 15.53 -13.42
CA ALA A 49 -1.22 15.35 -12.34
C ALA A 49 -1.10 16.44 -11.26
N GLU A 50 -2.18 17.18 -11.08
CA GLU A 50 -2.41 18.01 -9.89
C GLU A 50 -3.08 17.17 -8.79
N GLY A 51 -2.92 17.58 -7.53
CA GLY A 51 -3.46 16.84 -6.39
C GLY A 51 -2.65 15.58 -6.04
N PRO A 52 -3.23 14.62 -5.30
CA PRO A 52 -2.44 13.54 -4.73
C PRO A 52 -2.40 12.26 -5.58
N TRP A 53 -3.29 12.08 -6.56
CA TRP A 53 -3.42 10.85 -7.35
C TRP A 53 -2.47 10.78 -8.55
N LEU A 54 -2.40 9.61 -9.17
CA LEU A 54 -1.40 9.34 -10.22
C LEU A 54 -1.65 10.12 -11.51
N CYS A 55 -2.90 10.37 -11.87
CA CYS A 55 -3.28 11.04 -13.12
C CYS A 55 -4.38 12.11 -12.94
N GLY A 56 -4.31 12.88 -11.85
CA GLY A 56 -5.24 13.96 -11.53
C GLY A 56 -6.30 13.50 -10.54
N ASP A 57 -7.51 13.23 -11.02
CA ASP A 57 -8.56 12.64 -10.19
C ASP A 57 -8.32 11.14 -9.95
N TYR A 58 -8.94 10.59 -8.90
CA TYR A 58 -8.85 9.16 -8.60
C TYR A 58 -9.32 8.33 -9.80
N CYS A 59 -8.47 7.41 -10.26
CA CYS A 59 -8.74 6.63 -11.46
C CYS A 59 -8.40 5.16 -11.28
N VAL A 60 -8.56 4.40 -12.38
CA VAL A 60 -8.28 2.96 -12.40
C VAL A 60 -6.84 2.63 -12.02
N ALA A 61 -5.87 3.50 -12.36
CA ALA A 61 -4.47 3.30 -11.98
C ALA A 61 -4.32 3.31 -10.45
N ASP A 62 -4.99 4.24 -9.77
CA ASP A 62 -4.97 4.32 -8.32
C ASP A 62 -5.59 3.05 -7.69
N ALA A 63 -6.77 2.65 -8.17
CA ALA A 63 -7.41 1.40 -7.73
C ALA A 63 -6.52 0.16 -7.91
N PHE A 64 -5.75 0.09 -9.00
CA PHE A 64 -4.77 -0.99 -9.22
C PHE A 64 -3.62 -0.98 -8.20
N PHE A 65 -3.21 0.20 -7.73
CA PHE A 65 -2.14 0.35 -6.74
C PHE A 65 -2.62 0.33 -5.28
N ALA A 66 -3.94 0.30 -5.03
CA ALA A 66 -4.52 0.17 -3.69
C ALA A 66 -3.91 -0.98 -2.85
N PRO A 67 -3.70 -2.20 -3.39
CA PRO A 67 -3.09 -3.29 -2.62
C PRO A 67 -1.61 -3.06 -2.28
N VAL A 68 -0.91 -2.23 -3.06
CA VAL A 68 0.49 -1.87 -2.79
C VAL A 68 0.54 -0.83 -1.68
N ALA A 69 -0.33 0.19 -1.74
CA ALA A 69 -0.47 1.18 -0.68
C ALA A 69 -0.82 0.52 0.67
N ALA A 70 -1.74 -0.45 0.67
CA ALA A 70 -2.08 -1.23 1.85
C ALA A 70 -0.89 -1.99 2.46
N ARG A 71 -0.01 -2.58 1.63
CA ARG A 71 1.18 -3.29 2.13
C ARG A 71 2.18 -2.33 2.73
N ILE A 72 2.43 -1.20 2.06
CA ILE A 72 3.35 -0.17 2.58
C ILE A 72 2.90 0.28 3.97
N ALA A 73 1.61 0.61 4.08
CA ALA A 73 1.04 1.08 5.34
C ALA A 73 0.95 -0.02 6.40
N GLY A 74 0.44 -1.19 6.03
CA GLY A 74 0.19 -2.30 6.93
C GLY A 74 1.45 -2.97 7.45
N TYR A 75 2.58 -2.91 6.74
CA TYR A 75 3.85 -3.49 7.19
C TYR A 75 4.90 -2.45 7.59
N GLY A 76 4.53 -1.17 7.60
CA GLY A 76 5.44 -0.06 7.92
C GLY A 76 6.65 -0.01 6.99
N LEU A 77 6.45 -0.26 5.70
CA LEU A 77 7.57 -0.35 4.76
C LEU A 77 8.19 1.03 4.50
N PRO A 78 9.53 1.12 4.41
CA PRO A 78 10.21 2.37 4.16
C PRO A 78 9.96 2.83 2.71
N VAL A 79 9.44 4.03 2.54
CA VAL A 79 9.20 4.65 1.23
C VAL A 79 9.58 6.13 1.25
N THR A 80 9.66 6.75 0.09
CA THR A 80 9.92 8.19 -0.04
C THR A 80 8.76 9.01 0.57
N PRO A 81 8.98 10.28 0.94
CA PRO A 81 7.90 11.16 1.39
C PRO A 81 6.74 11.28 0.38
N GLN A 82 7.05 11.27 -0.91
CA GLN A 82 6.05 11.34 -1.98
C GLN A 82 5.17 10.09 -2.03
N ALA A 83 5.79 8.91 -1.98
CA ALA A 83 5.07 7.65 -1.91
C ALA A 83 4.25 7.54 -0.62
N ALA A 84 4.80 7.99 0.52
CA ALA A 84 4.07 8.04 1.78
C ALA A 84 2.82 8.94 1.72
N ALA A 85 2.92 10.11 1.08
CA ALA A 85 1.78 11.00 0.88
C ALA A 85 0.68 10.37 -0.01
N TYR A 86 1.10 9.68 -1.08
CA TYR A 86 0.17 8.93 -1.93
C TYR A 86 -0.53 7.80 -1.15
N VAL A 87 0.19 7.07 -0.31
CA VAL A 87 -0.39 6.04 0.57
C VAL A 87 -1.38 6.66 1.56
N ALA A 88 -1.01 7.78 2.18
CA ALA A 88 -1.85 8.45 3.18
C ALA A 88 -3.19 8.92 2.61
N VAL A 89 -3.26 9.41 1.37
CA VAL A 89 -4.56 9.77 0.76
C VAL A 89 -5.37 8.56 0.33
N HIS A 90 -4.70 7.42 0.08
CA HIS A 90 -5.34 6.21 -0.43
C HIS A 90 -6.18 5.52 0.64
N LEU A 91 -5.65 5.42 1.87
CA LEU A 91 -6.28 4.67 2.95
C LEU A 91 -7.68 5.17 3.36
N PRO A 92 -7.94 6.49 3.47
CA PRO A 92 -9.28 7.00 3.76
C PRO A 92 -10.18 7.14 2.52
N HIS A 93 -9.71 6.79 1.31
CA HIS A 93 -10.54 6.93 0.11
C HIS A 93 -11.75 5.99 0.18
N PRO A 94 -12.98 6.43 -0.15
CA PRO A 94 -14.20 5.63 0.02
C PRO A 94 -14.14 4.23 -0.59
N SER A 95 -13.51 4.08 -1.77
CA SER A 95 -13.34 2.77 -2.40
C SER A 95 -12.41 1.84 -1.63
N PHE A 96 -11.35 2.38 -1.02
CA PHE A 96 -10.43 1.59 -0.20
C PHE A 96 -11.09 1.19 1.11
N ASP A 97 -11.78 2.13 1.76
CA ASP A 97 -12.47 1.89 3.02
C ASP A 97 -13.58 0.84 2.85
N ALA A 98 -14.40 0.95 1.80
CA ALA A 98 -15.40 -0.06 1.47
C ALA A 98 -14.78 -1.45 1.24
N TRP A 99 -13.64 -1.52 0.53
CA TRP A 99 -12.92 -2.76 0.31
C TRP A 99 -12.39 -3.36 1.63
N ARG A 100 -11.81 -2.52 2.50
CA ARG A 100 -11.30 -2.95 3.82
C ARG A 100 -12.43 -3.40 4.74
N ALA A 101 -13.55 -2.67 4.78
CA ALA A 101 -14.72 -3.04 5.56
C ALA A 101 -15.27 -4.41 5.11
N ALA A 102 -15.39 -4.65 3.80
CA ALA A 102 -15.79 -5.94 3.26
C ALA A 102 -14.79 -7.05 3.64
N ALA A 103 -13.49 -6.78 3.58
CA ALA A 103 -12.44 -7.72 3.95
C ALA A 103 -12.43 -8.07 5.45
N LEU A 104 -12.94 -7.19 6.34
CA LEU A 104 -13.09 -7.44 7.77
C LEU A 104 -14.31 -8.32 8.10
N ILE A 105 -15.37 -8.22 7.30
CA ILE A 105 -16.60 -9.00 7.47
C ILE A 105 -16.44 -10.44 6.95
N GLN A 106 -15.66 -10.64 5.88
CA GLN A 106 -15.56 -11.93 5.19
C GLN A 106 -14.27 -12.70 5.52
N GLY A 107 -14.43 -13.98 5.86
CA GLY A 107 -13.35 -14.98 5.95
C GLY A 107 -12.64 -15.08 7.31
N PRO A 108 -12.15 -16.27 7.69
CA PRO A 108 -11.34 -16.44 8.89
C PRO A 108 -9.97 -15.76 8.75
N ASP A 109 -9.33 -15.43 9.88
CA ASP A 109 -7.91 -15.09 9.89
C ASP A 109 -7.12 -16.29 9.39
N LEU A 110 -6.55 -16.18 8.19
CA LEU A 110 -5.74 -17.25 7.61
C LEU A 110 -4.37 -17.29 8.32
N PRO A 111 -3.87 -18.46 8.76
CA PRO A 111 -2.60 -18.59 9.48
C PRO A 111 -1.41 -17.94 8.75
N GLN A 112 -1.44 -17.93 7.41
CA GLN A 112 -0.44 -17.30 6.55
C GLN A 112 -0.32 -15.77 6.70
N TYR A 113 -1.29 -15.12 7.36
CA TYR A 113 -1.22 -13.71 7.69
C TYR A 113 -0.51 -13.44 9.01
N GLY A 114 -0.46 -14.42 9.91
CA GLY A 114 0.30 -14.37 11.15
C GLY A 114 1.79 -14.36 10.86
N ARG A 115 2.37 -13.16 10.81
CA ARG A 115 3.82 -12.96 10.73
C ARG A 115 4.40 -12.84 12.13
N ASP A 116 5.64 -13.30 12.30
CA ASP A 116 6.45 -13.07 13.51
C ASP A 116 7.07 -11.66 13.50
N HIS A 117 6.19 -10.66 13.42
CA HIS A 117 6.55 -9.25 13.51
C HIS A 117 5.74 -8.58 14.63
N PRO A 118 6.28 -7.56 15.30
CA PRO A 118 5.52 -6.82 16.30
C PRO A 118 4.24 -6.23 15.70
N PRO A 119 3.06 -6.47 16.33
CA PRO A 119 1.80 -5.94 15.82
C PRO A 119 1.78 -4.41 15.96
N ALA A 120 1.11 -3.77 15.01
CA ALA A 120 0.85 -2.34 14.98
C ALA A 120 -0.64 -2.07 14.79
N ASN A 121 -1.07 -0.86 15.12
CA ASN A 121 -2.40 -0.40 14.75
C ASN A 121 -2.46 -0.20 13.24
N TRP A 122 -3.59 -0.52 12.63
CA TRP A 122 -3.83 -0.12 11.24
C TRP A 122 -3.68 1.40 11.15
N PRO A 123 -2.90 1.92 10.18
CA PRO A 123 -2.72 3.35 10.04
C PRO A 123 -4.06 4.02 9.74
N VAL A 124 -4.62 4.66 10.77
CA VAL A 124 -5.76 5.56 10.67
C VAL A 124 -5.21 6.94 10.37
N VAL A 125 -5.59 7.49 9.22
CA VAL A 125 -5.34 8.89 8.92
C VAL A 125 -6.38 9.67 9.70
N ASN A 126 -6.01 10.15 10.89
CA ASN A 126 -6.85 11.12 11.59
C ASN A 126 -6.85 12.40 10.76
N HIS A 127 -7.98 12.69 10.13
CA HIS A 127 -8.27 14.02 9.64
C HIS A 127 -8.45 14.93 10.87
N SER A 128 -7.41 15.68 11.21
CA SER A 128 -7.53 16.85 12.10
C SER A 128 -8.08 18.03 11.31
#